data_AF-A0A1N7IAW3-F1
#
_entry.id   AF-A0A1N7IAW3-F1
#
_cell.length_a   1.000
_cell.length_b   1.000
_cell.length_c   1.000
_cell.angle_alpha   90.00
_cell.angle_beta   90.00
_cell.angle_gamma   90.00
#
_symmetry.space_group_name_H-M   'P 1'
#
loop_
_entity.id
_entity.type
_entity.pdbx_description
1 polymer ?
#
loop_
_entity_poly.entity_id
_entity_poly.type
_entity_poly.pdbx_seq_one_letter_code
_entity_poly.pdbx_strand_id
1 'polypeptide(L)'
;MSTNVKQKLPNVQIKGPEISKKRAEKIARNINAMNTDYQRLDDRRSWRFWKNLESVLRKKISSLSINDIEVIKPLLNPVEAEFFNLN
;
A
#
# COMPACT_ATOMS: atom_id res chain seq x y z
N MET A 1 15.34 -51.81 -9.45
CA MET A 1 14.58 -51.07 -8.41
C MET A 1 14.46 -49.62 -8.87
N SER A 2 13.31 -49.24 -9.43
CA SER A 2 13.08 -47.88 -9.94
C SER A 2 12.50 -47.00 -8.84
N THR A 3 13.30 -46.10 -8.28
CA THR A 3 12.84 -45.12 -7.30
C THR A 3 12.14 -43.97 -8.01
N ASN A 4 10.82 -43.94 -7.90
CA ASN A 4 9.96 -42.89 -8.44
C ASN A 4 10.00 -41.69 -7.48
N VAL A 5 10.90 -40.73 -7.74
CA VAL A 5 10.99 -39.49 -6.97
C VAL A 5 9.86 -38.57 -7.44
N LYS A 6 8.78 -38.48 -6.65
CA LYS A 6 7.74 -37.45 -6.82
C LYS A 6 8.40 -36.08 -6.70
N GLN A 7 8.70 -35.46 -7.84
CA GLN A 7 9.14 -34.07 -7.90
C GLN A 7 8.01 -33.19 -7.34
N LYS A 8 8.26 -32.58 -6.18
CA LYS A 8 7.40 -31.57 -5.58
C LYS A 8 7.53 -30.33 -6.49
N LEU A 9 6.54 -30.12 -7.35
CA LEU A 9 6.45 -28.91 -8.17
C LEU A 9 6.54 -27.67 -7.26
N PRO A 10 7.35 -26.65 -7.61
CA PRO A 10 7.44 -25.43 -6.82
C PRO A 10 6.04 -24.83 -6.69
N ASN A 11 5.71 -24.36 -5.49
CA ASN A 11 4.49 -23.65 -5.18
C ASN A 11 4.47 -22.36 -6.00
N VAL A 12 3.97 -22.41 -7.23
CA VAL A 12 3.78 -21.25 -8.09
C VAL A 12 2.67 -20.44 -7.43
N GLN A 13 3.07 -19.49 -6.60
CA GLN A 13 2.20 -18.39 -6.18
C GLN A 13 1.72 -17.73 -7.47
N ILE A 14 0.48 -18.02 -7.84
CA ILE A 14 -0.18 -17.39 -8.97
C ILE A 14 -0.26 -15.91 -8.59
N LYS A 15 0.70 -15.11 -9.08
CA LYS A 15 0.65 -13.65 -8.97
C LYS A 15 -0.65 -13.23 -9.64
N GLY A 16 -1.65 -12.88 -8.83
CA GLY A 16 -2.83 -12.18 -9.31
C GLY A 16 -2.39 -10.90 -10.06
N PRO A 17 -3.26 -10.33 -10.91
CA PRO A 17 -2.90 -9.17 -11.70
C PRO A 17 -2.45 -8.03 -10.77
N GLU A 18 -1.16 -7.73 -10.85
CA GLU A 18 -0.50 -6.62 -10.16
C GLU A 18 -1.19 -5.31 -10.56
N ILE A 19 -1.43 -4.40 -9.60
CA ILE A 19 -1.99 -3.10 -9.94
C ILE A 19 -1.13 -2.42 -11.01
N SER A 20 -1.80 -1.70 -11.93
CA SER A 20 -1.06 -0.96 -12.93
C SER A 20 -0.13 0.07 -12.28
N LYS A 21 1.07 0.25 -12.86
CA LYS A 21 2.07 1.23 -12.40
C LYS A 21 1.46 2.62 -12.18
N LYS A 22 0.63 3.09 -13.12
CA LYS A 22 -0.09 4.37 -13.01
C LYS A 22 -1.03 4.44 -11.80
N ARG A 23 -1.67 3.33 -11.43
CA ARG A 23 -2.51 3.24 -10.23
C ARG A 23 -1.65 3.25 -8.96
N ALA A 24 -0.54 2.51 -8.95
CA ALA A 24 0.42 2.49 -7.85
C ALA A 24 0.98 3.89 -7.57
N GLU A 25 1.48 4.58 -8.61
CA GLU A 25 2.00 5.95 -8.53
C GLU A 25 0.94 6.95 -8.05
N LYS A 26 -0.32 6.79 -8.46
CA LYS A 26 -1.40 7.67 -7.99
C LYS A 26 -1.68 7.48 -6.50
N ILE A 27 -1.64 6.23 -6.02
CA ILE A 27 -1.83 5.93 -4.60
C ILE A 27 -0.64 6.46 -3.79
N ALA A 28 0.58 6.17 -4.24
CA ALA A 28 1.81 6.64 -3.62
C ALA A 28 1.86 8.17 -3.51
N ARG A 29 1.54 8.91 -4.59
CA ARG A 29 1.48 10.38 -4.55
C ARG A 29 0.50 10.92 -3.52
N ASN A 30 -0.67 10.29 -3.37
CA ASN A 30 -1.64 10.74 -2.37
C ASN A 30 -1.18 10.41 -0.94
N ILE A 31 -0.51 9.28 -0.74
CA ILE A 31 0.09 8.92 0.55
C ILE A 31 1.21 9.90 0.89
N ASN A 32 2.14 10.16 -0.04
CA ASN A 32 3.26 11.08 0.16
C ASN A 32 2.83 12.55 0.31
N ALA A 33 1.60 12.90 -0.11
CA ALA A 33 1.04 14.23 0.10
C ALA A 33 0.37 14.38 1.47
N MET A 34 0.27 13.32 2.27
CA MET A 34 -0.39 13.32 3.56
C MET A 34 0.38 14.18 4.57
N ASN A 35 -0.29 15.17 5.17
CA ASN A 35 0.24 15.80 6.37
C ASN A 35 0.02 14.85 7.56
N THR A 36 1.07 14.20 8.04
CA THR A 36 1.01 13.23 9.16
C THR A 36 0.75 13.87 10.52
N ASP A 37 1.01 15.18 10.65
CA ASP A 37 0.82 15.97 11.87
C ASP A 37 -0.50 16.76 11.88
N TYR A 38 -1.42 16.48 10.95
CA TYR A 38 -2.66 17.25 10.77
C TYR A 38 -3.53 17.35 12.04
N GLN A 39 -3.35 16.42 12.98
CA GLN A 39 -4.06 16.38 14.25
C GLN A 39 -3.77 17.61 15.13
N ARG A 40 -2.64 18.29 14.90
CA ARG A 40 -2.25 19.52 15.59
C ARG A 40 -2.75 20.79 14.90
N LEU A 41 -3.49 20.68 13.79
CA LEU A 41 -4.03 21.83 13.07
C LEU A 41 -5.27 22.38 13.76
N ASP A 42 -5.26 23.68 14.06
CA ASP A 42 -6.44 24.40 14.59
C ASP A 42 -7.45 24.76 13.49
N ASP A 43 -7.00 24.88 12.24
CA ASP A 43 -7.90 25.12 11.12
C ASP A 43 -8.79 23.90 10.85
N ARG A 44 -10.07 24.03 11.23
CA ARG A 44 -11.08 22.96 11.07
C ARG A 44 -11.23 22.48 9.64
N ARG A 45 -11.04 23.34 8.63
CA ARG A 45 -11.20 22.96 7.23
C ARG A 45 -10.07 22.05 6.79
N SER A 46 -8.83 22.45 7.04
CA SER A 46 -7.63 21.66 6.76
C SER A 46 -7.64 20.36 7.55
N TRP A 47 -7.93 20.41 8.85
CA TRP A 47 -8.04 19.21 9.68
C TRP A 47 -9.03 18.19 9.11
N ARG A 48 -10.23 18.65 8.71
CA ARG A 48 -11.26 17.77 8.13
C ARG A 48 -10.81 17.19 6.79
N PHE A 49 -10.14 17.98 5.96
CA PHE A 49 -9.60 17.51 4.69
C PHE A 49 -8.61 16.36 4.90
N TRP A 50 -7.61 16.55 5.77
CA TRP A 50 -6.59 15.53 6.04
C TRP A 50 -7.17 14.27 6.69
N LYS A 51 -8.09 14.43 7.65
CA LYS A 51 -8.81 13.30 8.26
C LYS A 51 -9.57 12.48 7.22
N ASN A 52 -10.27 13.15 6.30
CA ASN A 52 -11.01 12.46 5.25
C ASN A 52 -10.06 11.77 4.27
N LEU A 53 -8.95 12.41 3.89
CA LEU A 53 -7.93 11.82 3.04
C LEU A 53 -7.34 10.56 3.69
N GLU A 54 -6.98 10.62 4.98
CA GLU A 54 -6.50 9.46 5.74
C GLU A 54 -7.50 8.31 5.68
N SER A 55 -8.76 8.56 5.98
CA SER A 55 -9.81 7.52 5.98
C SER A 55 -9.96 6.87 4.60
N VAL A 56 -9.96 7.67 3.53
CA VAL A 56 -10.03 7.17 2.15
C VAL A 56 -8.79 6.34 1.79
N LEU A 57 -7.60 6.80 2.16
CA LEU A 57 -6.35 6.10 1.88
C LEU A 57 -6.26 4.79 2.64
N ARG A 58 -6.60 4.77 3.95
CA ARG A 58 -6.63 3.53 4.75
C ARG A 58 -7.61 2.51 4.17
N LYS A 59 -8.82 2.94 3.79
CA LYS A 59 -9.81 2.07 3.13
C LYS A 59 -9.30 1.53 1.79
N LYS A 60 -8.55 2.34 1.04
CA LYS A 60 -7.98 1.93 -0.23
C LYS A 60 -6.85 0.92 -0.03
N ILE A 61 -5.93 1.18 0.88
CA ILE A 61 -4.84 0.28 1.26
C ILE A 61 -5.40 -1.05 1.75
N SER A 62 -6.42 -1.05 2.61
CA SER A 62 -7.03 -2.29 3.11
C SER A 62 -7.73 -3.12 2.04
N SER A 63 -8.05 -2.52 0.89
CA SER A 63 -8.65 -3.22 -0.27
C SER A 63 -7.62 -3.75 -1.27
N LEU A 64 -6.34 -3.38 -1.11
CA LEU A 64 -5.26 -3.85 -1.97
C LEU A 64 -4.78 -5.24 -1.54
N SER A 65 -4.31 -6.03 -2.51
CA SER A 65 -3.63 -7.28 -2.21
C SER A 65 -2.24 -7.02 -1.63
N ILE A 66 -1.65 -8.02 -0.98
CA ILE A 66 -0.29 -7.94 -0.44
C ILE A 66 0.71 -7.61 -1.57
N ASN A 67 0.55 -8.25 -2.74
CA ASN A 67 1.40 -7.98 -3.92
C ASN A 67 1.29 -6.51 -4.37
N ASP A 68 0.08 -5.94 -4.37
CA ASP A 68 -0.11 -4.54 -4.76
C ASP A 68 0.55 -3.57 -3.78
N ILE A 69 0.54 -3.92 -2.49
CA ILE A 69 1.21 -3.14 -1.45
C ILE A 69 2.72 -3.15 -1.69
N GLU A 70 3.32 -4.31 -1.99
CA GLU A 70 4.75 -4.44 -2.29
C GLU A 70 5.20 -3.55 -3.46
N VAL A 71 4.33 -3.33 -4.45
CA VAL A 71 4.59 -2.43 -5.59
C VAL A 71 4.54 -0.96 -5.19
N ILE A 72 3.69 -0.60 -4.22
CA ILE A 72 3.54 0.78 -3.75
C ILE A 72 4.65 1.15 -2.78
N LYS A 73 5.06 0.24 -1.87
CA LYS A 73 6.09 0.47 -0.84
C LYS A 73 7.33 1.25 -1.33
N PRO A 74 8.02 0.86 -2.42
CA PRO A 74 9.22 1.55 -2.87
C PRO A 74 8.99 2.97 -3.39
N LEU A 75 7.73 3.38 -3.62
CA LEU A 75 7.36 4.72 -4.07
C LEU A 75 7.02 5.67 -2.91
N LEU A 76 6.98 5.16 -1.68
CA LEU A 76 6.58 5.93 -0.52
C LEU A 76 7.76 6.61 0.15
N ASN A 77 7.49 7.81 0.65
CA ASN A 77 8.39 8.48 1.57
C ASN A 77 8.34 7.79 2.94
N PRO A 78 9.44 7.77 3.71
CA PRO A 78 9.54 6.97 4.93
C PRO A 78 8.55 7.39 6.02
N VAL A 79 8.32 8.69 6.19
CA VAL A 79 7.42 9.24 7.24
C VAL A 79 5.97 8.83 6.98
N GLU A 80 5.51 8.98 5.74
CA GLU A 80 4.16 8.65 5.34
C GLU A 80 3.98 7.13 5.27
N ALA A 81 4.99 6.37 4.84
CA ALA A 81 4.98 4.92 4.89
C ALA A 81 4.77 4.40 6.32
N GLU A 82 5.51 4.96 7.29
CA GLU A 82 5.35 4.63 8.71
C GLU A 82 3.95 4.99 9.22
N PHE A 83 3.45 6.19 8.90
CA PHE A 83 2.12 6.64 9.31
C PHE A 83 0.97 5.71 8.83
N PHE A 84 1.14 5.09 7.67
CA PHE A 84 0.18 4.13 7.11
C PHE A 84 0.51 2.66 7.42
N ASN A 85 1.55 2.37 8.20
CA ASN A 85 2.06 1.01 8.51
C ASN A 85 2.43 0.22 7.24
N LEU A 86 3.13 0.87 6.31
CA LEU A 86 3.56 0.33 5.01
C LEU A 86 5.09 0.12 4.92
N ASN A 87 5.79 0.24 6.04
CA ASN A 87 7.22 -0.08 6.20
C ASN A 87 7.55 -1.56 5.96
#